data_AF-A0A971SHQ5-F1
#
_entry.id   AF-A0A971SHQ5-F1
#
_cell.length_a   1.000
_cell.length_b   1.000
_cell.length_c   1.000
_cell.angle_alpha   90.00
_cell.angle_beta   90.00
_cell.angle_gamma   90.00
#
_symmetry.space_group_name_H-M   'P 1'
#
loop_
_entity.id
_entity.type
_entity.pdbx_description
1 polymer ?
#
loop_
_entity_poly.entity_id
_entity_poly.type
_entity_poly.pdbx_seq_one_letter_code
_entity_poly.pdbx_strand_id
1 'polypeptide(L)'
;MLFTCGTIGIFGHDYLGRFTYPGLDAIHVVEFPYLLLEQAGLLMIIAWLALVVVGSSFYYYALGLGLAQVTGVLDYKRFVWLLFPLTLYLAICPQNINEAQQFMQFIDDYGWLVLFGLPVLLYLLALVFKQRSARLED
;
A
#
# COMPACT_ATOMS: atom_id res chain seq x y z
N MET A 1 3.77 -0.11 -13.42
CA MET A 1 4.36 0.42 -14.68
C MET A 1 5.32 -0.57 -15.31
N LEU A 2 6.50 -0.87 -14.75
CA LEU A 2 7.41 -1.88 -15.33
C LEU A 2 6.81 -3.30 -15.36
N PHE A 3 6.19 -3.72 -14.25
CA PHE A 3 5.56 -5.03 -14.14
C PHE A 3 4.37 -5.20 -15.10
N THR A 4 3.52 -4.18 -15.21
CA THR A 4 2.38 -4.14 -16.13
C THR A 4 2.79 -4.13 -17.60
N CYS A 5 3.87 -3.41 -17.96
CA CYS A 5 4.40 -3.47 -19.33
C CYS A 5 4.97 -4.86 -19.65
N GLY A 6 5.64 -5.51 -18.69
CA GLY A 6 6.15 -6.87 -18.86
C GLY A 6 5.04 -7.91 -19.07
N THR A 7 3.95 -7.83 -18.30
CA THR A 7 2.81 -8.74 -18.46
C THR A 7 2.06 -8.55 -19.78
N ILE A 8 1.95 -7.29 -20.25
CA ILE A 8 1.35 -6.99 -21.57
C ILE A 8 2.21 -7.57 -22.70
N GLY A 9 3.54 -7.52 -22.55
CA GLY A 9 4.47 -8.10 -23.51
C GLY A 9 4.43 -9.63 -23.57
N ILE A 10 4.16 -10.31 -22.45
CA ILE A 10 4.13 -11.78 -22.36
C ILE A 10 2.78 -12.36 -22.79
N PHE A 11 1.67 -11.79 -22.30
CA PHE A 11 0.33 -12.35 -22.53
C PHE A 11 -0.44 -11.71 -23.69
N GLY A 12 0.01 -10.55 -24.19
CA GLY A 12 -0.76 -9.76 -25.15
C GLY A 12 -2.01 -9.11 -24.55
N HIS A 13 -2.54 -8.08 -25.20
CA HIS A 13 -3.64 -7.24 -24.70
C HIS A 13 -4.91 -8.06 -24.36
N ASP A 14 -5.21 -9.11 -25.12
CA ASP A 14 -6.51 -9.81 -25.05
C ASP A 14 -6.61 -10.84 -23.92
N TYR A 15 -5.48 -11.30 -23.36
CA TYR A 15 -5.48 -12.38 -22.37
C TYR A 15 -5.25 -11.91 -20.92
N LEU A 16 -4.88 -10.64 -20.70
CA LEU A 16 -4.65 -10.08 -19.36
C LEU A 16 -5.89 -10.08 -18.47
N GLY A 17 -7.08 -9.92 -19.06
CA GLY A 17 -8.33 -9.85 -18.31
C GLY A 17 -8.83 -11.18 -17.74
N ARG A 18 -8.21 -12.32 -18.10
CA ARG A 18 -8.59 -13.65 -17.59
C ARG A 18 -7.84 -14.04 -16.32
N PHE A 19 -6.74 -13.37 -16.02
CA PHE A 19 -5.91 -13.64 -14.85
C PHE A 19 -6.16 -12.59 -13.77
N THR A 20 -6.52 -13.03 -12.57
CA THR A 20 -6.74 -12.15 -11.41
C THR A 20 -5.45 -11.42 -11.01
N TYR A 21 -4.28 -12.04 -11.25
CA TYR A 21 -2.96 -11.48 -10.98
C TYR A 21 -1.97 -11.83 -12.11
N PRO A 22 -2.06 -11.16 -13.27
CA PRO A 22 -1.31 -11.52 -14.48
C PRO A 22 0.22 -11.45 -14.29
N GLY A 23 0.69 -10.66 -13.33
CA GLY A 23 2.10 -10.55 -13.00
C GLY A 23 2.70 -11.75 -12.28
N LEU A 24 1.90 -12.49 -11.51
CA LEU A 24 2.36 -13.73 -10.87
C LEU A 24 2.34 -14.88 -11.89
N ASP A 25 1.28 -14.98 -12.70
CA ASP A 25 1.16 -15.99 -13.76
C ASP A 25 2.25 -15.84 -14.84
N ALA A 26 2.66 -14.62 -15.17
CA ALA A 26 3.72 -14.37 -16.16
C ALA A 26 5.02 -15.09 -15.81
N ILE A 27 5.32 -15.24 -14.52
CA ILE A 27 6.61 -15.74 -14.05
C ILE A 27 6.62 -17.28 -14.01
N HIS A 28 5.44 -17.89 -13.95
CA HIS A 28 5.26 -19.32 -14.16
C HIS A 28 5.35 -19.71 -15.65
N VAL A 29 5.08 -18.79 -16.56
CA VAL A 29 5.16 -19.05 -18.02
C VAL A 29 6.61 -18.93 -18.54
N VAL A 30 7.47 -18.17 -17.85
CA VAL A 30 8.88 -17.92 -18.23
C VAL A 30 9.82 -18.94 -17.54
N GLU A 31 9.43 -20.22 -17.53
CA GLU A 31 10.27 -21.29 -17.01
C GLU A 31 11.37 -21.64 -18.04
N PHE A 32 12.63 -21.28 -17.72
CA PHE A 32 13.79 -21.63 -18.53
C PHE A 32 14.32 -23.02 -18.12
N PRO A 33 14.30 -24.03 -19.02
CA PRO A 33 14.45 -25.45 -18.68
C PRO A 33 15.88 -25.91 -18.30
N TYR A 34 16.85 -25.01 -18.09
CA TYR A 34 18.27 -25.41 -17.95
C TYR A 34 19.01 -24.86 -16.71
N LEU A 35 18.35 -24.12 -15.82
CA LEU A 35 18.95 -23.65 -14.56
C LEU A 35 18.03 -23.97 -13.37
N LEU A 36 18.55 -23.83 -12.15
CA LEU A 36 17.81 -23.75 -10.86
C LEU A 36 16.64 -22.73 -10.83
N LEU A 37 16.33 -22.10 -11.97
CA LEU A 37 15.18 -21.27 -12.29
C LEU A 37 13.92 -22.07 -12.67
N GLU A 38 13.94 -23.41 -12.67
CA GLU A 38 12.69 -24.22 -12.74
C GLU A 38 11.69 -23.84 -11.63
N GLN A 39 12.13 -23.25 -10.53
CA GLN A 39 11.28 -22.69 -9.46
C GLN A 39 11.47 -21.18 -9.28
N ALA A 40 11.79 -20.43 -10.34
CA ALA A 40 11.89 -18.97 -10.28
C ALA A 40 10.64 -18.31 -9.68
N GLY A 41 9.45 -18.86 -9.97
CA GLY A 41 8.19 -18.44 -9.36
C GLY A 41 8.17 -18.58 -7.84
N LEU A 42 8.74 -19.67 -7.30
CA LEU A 42 8.78 -19.92 -5.85
C LEU A 42 9.71 -18.92 -5.14
N LEU A 43 10.89 -18.67 -5.70
CA LEU A 43 11.85 -17.70 -5.15
C LEU A 43 11.27 -16.28 -5.13
N MET A 44 10.54 -15.90 -6.18
CA MET A 44 9.85 -14.62 -6.19
C MET A 44 8.78 -14.56 -5.10
N ILE A 45 7.94 -15.58 -4.94
CA ILE A 45 6.88 -15.59 -3.92
C ILE A 45 7.49 -15.43 -2.52
N ILE A 46 8.62 -16.09 -2.24
CA ILE A 46 9.33 -15.96 -0.96
C ILE A 46 9.84 -14.53 -0.75
N ALA A 47 10.51 -13.96 -1.75
CA ALA A 47 11.01 -12.58 -1.68
C ALA A 47 9.87 -11.56 -1.53
N TRP A 48 8.79 -11.76 -2.27
CA TRP A 48 7.60 -10.92 -2.22
C TRP A 48 6.93 -11.00 -0.85
N LEU A 49 6.77 -12.20 -0.29
CA LEU A 49 6.21 -12.40 1.04
C LEU A 49 7.06 -11.70 2.11
N ALA A 50 8.39 -11.81 2.02
CA ALA A 50 9.29 -11.09 2.90
C ALA A 50 9.12 -9.57 2.78
N LEU A 51 9.00 -9.03 1.57
CA LEU A 51 8.71 -7.60 1.35
C LEU A 51 7.38 -7.19 1.97
N VAL A 52 6.33 -8.00 1.79
CA VAL A 52 5.00 -7.73 2.35
C VAL A 52 5.06 -7.69 3.87
N VAL A 53 5.74 -8.65 4.52
CA VAL A 53 5.87 -8.69 5.99
C VAL A 53 6.66 -7.49 6.50
N VAL A 54 7.79 -7.16 5.89
CA VAL A 54 8.62 -6.03 6.31
C VAL A 54 7.91 -4.70 6.08
N GLY A 55 7.29 -4.53 4.91
CA GLY A 55 6.54 -3.33 4.55
C GLY A 55 5.33 -3.12 5.48
N SER A 56 4.55 -4.18 5.72
CA SER A 56 3.41 -4.12 6.65
C SER A 56 3.85 -3.75 8.06
N SER A 57 4.97 -4.33 8.52
CA SER A 57 5.55 -4.01 9.84
C SER A 57 5.96 -2.53 9.93
N PHE A 58 6.56 -1.99 8.86
CA PHE A 58 6.93 -0.58 8.78
C PHE A 58 5.72 0.35 8.81
N TYR A 59 4.68 0.06 8.00
CA TYR A 59 3.44 0.84 8.01
C TYR A 59 2.75 0.81 9.37
N TYR A 60 2.70 -0.37 9.99
CA TYR A 60 2.11 -0.53 11.31
C TYR A 60 2.83 0.31 12.38
N TYR A 61 4.17 0.33 12.34
CA TYR A 61 4.96 1.19 13.21
C TYR A 61 4.74 2.68 12.92
N ALA A 62 4.75 3.08 11.64
CA ALA A 62 4.54 4.46 11.21
C ALA A 62 3.16 4.99 11.63
N LEU A 63 2.11 4.17 11.52
CA LEU A 63 0.76 4.52 11.98
C LEU A 63 0.71 4.70 13.51
N GLY A 64 1.29 3.77 14.27
CA GLY A 64 1.34 3.88 15.73
C GLY A 64 2.09 5.12 16.21
N LEU A 65 3.23 5.43 15.58
CA LEU A 65 4.01 6.63 15.88
C LEU A 65 3.30 7.91 15.45
N GLY A 66 2.70 7.93 14.26
CA GLY A 66 1.97 9.09 13.73
C GLY A 66 0.76 9.44 14.60
N LEU A 67 -0.02 8.44 15.03
CA LEU A 67 -1.13 8.64 15.96
C LEU A 67 -0.66 9.16 17.32
N ALA A 68 0.46 8.65 17.84
CA ALA A 68 1.05 9.15 19.07
C ALA A 68 1.48 10.62 18.95
N GLN A 69 2.07 11.02 17.82
CA GLN A 69 2.50 12.40 17.57
C GLN A 69 1.32 13.37 17.39
N VAL A 70 0.28 12.96 16.65
CA VAL A 70 -0.89 13.81 16.39
C VAL A 70 -1.73 14.00 17.66
N THR A 71 -1.89 12.96 18.45
CA THR A 71 -2.70 13.04 19.69
C THR A 71 -1.89 13.59 20.86
N GLY A 72 -0.59 13.28 20.96
CA GLY A 72 0.26 13.69 22.07
C GLY A 72 -0.13 13.10 23.44
N VAL A 73 -1.15 12.21 23.49
CA VAL A 73 -1.77 11.74 24.74
C VAL A 73 -1.25 10.37 25.19
N LEU A 74 -0.84 9.49 24.27
CA LEU A 74 -0.38 8.14 24.61
C LEU A 74 0.97 7.78 23.99
N ASP A 75 1.72 6.95 24.71
CA ASP A 75 2.93 6.29 24.22
C ASP A 75 2.64 5.40 23.00
N TYR A 76 3.60 5.34 22.08
CA TYR A 76 3.51 4.53 20.85
C TYR A 76 3.12 3.07 21.11
N LYS A 77 3.60 2.47 22.23
CA LYS A 77 3.30 1.07 22.59
C LYS A 77 1.81 0.82 22.83
N ARG A 78 1.10 1.79 23.40
CA ARG A 78 -0.33 1.65 23.71
C ARG A 78 -1.17 1.79 22.45
N PHE A 79 -0.79 2.69 21.54
CA PHE A 79 -1.40 2.78 20.21
C PHE A 79 -1.20 1.52 19.38
N VAL A 80 0.00 0.95 19.40
CA VAL A 80 0.29 -0.34 18.76
C VAL A 80 -0.61 -1.45 19.31
N TRP A 81 -0.90 -1.47 20.61
CA TRP A 81 -1.80 -2.45 21.20
C TRP A 81 -3.26 -2.23 20.79
N LEU A 82 -3.70 -0.98 20.63
CA LEU A 82 -5.03 -0.62 20.14
C LEU A 82 -5.22 -0.94 18.64
N LEU A 83 -4.18 -0.73 17.84
CA LEU A 83 -4.19 -1.03 16.40
C LEU A 83 -4.27 -2.54 16.13
N PHE A 84 -3.81 -3.37 17.05
CA PHE A 84 -3.75 -4.82 16.86
C PHE A 84 -5.13 -5.44 16.58
N PRO A 85 -6.15 -5.30 17.46
CA PRO A 85 -7.49 -5.82 17.18
C PRO A 85 -8.12 -5.17 15.94
N LEU A 86 -7.82 -3.90 15.65
CA LEU A 86 -8.33 -3.22 14.47
C LEU A 86 -7.79 -3.86 13.18
N THR A 87 -6.49 -4.14 13.13
CA THR A 87 -5.88 -4.81 11.96
C THR A 87 -6.37 -6.25 11.77
N LEU A 88 -6.60 -7.00 12.85
CA LEU A 88 -7.20 -8.33 12.76
C LEU A 88 -8.64 -8.28 12.25
N TYR A 89 -9.43 -7.32 12.72
CA TYR A 89 -10.78 -7.12 12.24
C TYR A 89 -10.82 -6.79 10.74
N LEU A 90 -9.94 -5.90 10.28
CA LEU A 90 -9.81 -5.56 8.86
C LEU A 90 -9.33 -6.75 8.02
N ALA A 91 -8.47 -7.62 8.56
CA ALA A 91 -8.01 -8.82 7.86
C ALA A 91 -9.12 -9.85 7.65
N ILE A 92 -10.10 -9.92 8.55
CA ILE A 92 -11.25 -10.85 8.47
C ILE A 92 -12.41 -10.23 7.68
N CYS A 93 -12.43 -8.91 7.51
CA CYS A 93 -13.49 -8.18 6.82
C CYS A 93 -13.77 -8.68 5.39
N PRO A 94 -12.77 -8.90 4.52
CA PRO A 94 -13.03 -9.47 3.19
C PRO A 94 -13.27 -10.98 3.31
N GLN A 95 -14.53 -11.41 3.16
CA GLN A 95 -14.86 -12.84 3.12
C GLN A 95 -14.61 -13.43 1.73
N ASN A 96 -14.61 -12.58 0.70
CA ASN A 96 -14.49 -12.96 -0.68
C ASN A 96 -13.38 -12.19 -1.39
N ILE A 97 -12.72 -12.85 -2.35
CA ILE A 97 -11.68 -12.22 -3.21
C ILE A 97 -12.26 -11.01 -3.96
N ASN A 98 -13.52 -11.08 -4.40
CA ASN A 98 -14.19 -9.98 -5.09
C ASN A 98 -14.38 -8.76 -4.19
N GLU A 99 -14.70 -8.96 -2.90
CA GLU A 99 -14.85 -7.85 -1.94
C GLU A 99 -13.50 -7.19 -1.65
N ALA A 100 -12.43 -7.99 -1.52
CA ALA A 100 -11.08 -7.46 -1.37
C ALA A 100 -10.67 -6.60 -2.58
N GLN A 101 -11.03 -7.02 -3.80
CA GLN A 101 -10.78 -6.22 -5.00
C GLN A 101 -11.59 -4.92 -5.04
N GLN A 102 -12.86 -4.95 -4.66
CA GLN A 102 -13.68 -3.73 -4.58
C GLN A 102 -13.12 -2.74 -3.56
N PHE A 103 -12.65 -3.24 -2.41
CA PHE A 103 -11.99 -2.41 -1.41
C PHE A 103 -10.70 -1.78 -1.95
N MET A 104 -9.92 -2.53 -2.73
CA MET A 104 -8.72 -2.00 -3.38
C MET A 104 -9.05 -0.91 -4.41
N GLN A 105 -10.09 -1.13 -5.24
CA GLN A 105 -10.57 -0.13 -6.20
C GLN A 105 -11.04 1.15 -5.50
N PHE A 106 -11.73 1.02 -4.37
CA PHE A 106 -12.11 2.17 -3.56
C PHE A 106 -10.86 2.93 -3.06
N ILE A 107 -9.81 2.24 -2.61
CA ILE A 107 -8.56 2.90 -2.23
C ILE A 107 -7.93 3.61 -3.43
N ASP A 108 -7.95 3.04 -4.63
CA ASP A 108 -7.39 3.68 -5.82
C ASP A 108 -8.19 4.93 -6.22
N ASP A 109 -9.53 4.87 -6.19
CA ASP A 109 -10.42 5.96 -6.56
C ASP A 109 -10.36 7.15 -5.60
N TYR A 110 -10.11 6.92 -4.30
CA TYR A 110 -10.08 7.96 -3.28
C TYR A 110 -8.66 8.27 -2.75
N GLY A 111 -7.68 7.42 -3.04
CA GLY A 111 -6.32 7.52 -2.50
C GLY A 111 -5.57 8.76 -3.00
N TRP A 112 -5.87 9.22 -4.22
CA TRP A 112 -5.31 10.47 -4.76
C TRP A 112 -5.68 11.69 -3.90
N LEU A 113 -6.86 11.68 -3.27
CA LEU A 113 -7.32 12.76 -2.40
C LEU A 113 -6.43 12.88 -1.17
N VAL A 114 -5.95 11.78 -0.61
CA VAL A 114 -5.05 11.81 0.56
C VAL A 114 -3.67 12.28 0.13
N LEU A 115 -3.15 11.77 -0.99
CA LEU A 115 -1.80 12.10 -1.48
C LEU A 115 -1.67 13.57 -1.90
N PHE A 116 -2.67 14.13 -2.59
CA PHE A 116 -2.64 15.52 -3.06
C PHE A 116 -3.39 16.48 -2.13
N GLY A 117 -4.46 16.03 -1.48
CA GLY A 117 -5.26 16.87 -0.59
C GLY A 117 -4.51 17.25 0.68
N LEU A 118 -3.75 16.33 1.29
CA LEU A 118 -2.98 16.65 2.51
C LEU A 118 -1.92 17.75 2.29
N PRO A 119 -1.04 17.69 1.27
CA PRO A 119 -0.08 18.76 1.03
C PRO A 119 -0.74 20.08 0.61
N VAL A 120 -1.85 20.05 -0.14
CA VAL A 120 -2.59 21.26 -0.50
C VAL A 120 -3.24 21.90 0.73
N LEU A 121 -3.86 21.11 1.61
CA LEU A 121 -4.42 21.60 2.87
C LEU A 121 -3.34 22.20 3.77
N LEU A 122 -2.20 21.52 3.91
CA LEU A 122 -1.06 22.05 4.67
C LEU A 122 -0.53 23.36 4.06
N TYR A 123 -0.47 23.46 2.74
CA TYR A 123 -0.05 24.68 2.04
C TYR A 123 -1.02 25.84 2.28
N LEU A 124 -2.33 25.59 2.21
CA LEU A 124 -3.36 26.59 2.50
C LEU A 124 -3.29 27.05 3.96
N LEU A 125 -3.15 26.11 4.90
CA LEU A 125 -2.97 26.44 6.33
C LEU A 125 -1.71 27.28 6.53
N ALA A 126 -0.58 26.93 5.90
CA ALA A 126 0.66 27.69 6.01
C ALA A 126 0.48 29.14 5.49
N LEU A 127 -0.27 29.36 4.42
CA LEU A 127 -0.56 30.70 3.91
C LEU A 127 -1.39 31.54 4.89
N VAL A 128 -2.40 30.93 5.53
CA VAL A 128 -3.26 31.60 6.52
C VAL A 128 -2.49 31.91 7.82
N PHE A 129 -1.68 30.98 8.31
CA PHE A 129 -0.88 31.19 9.52
C PHE A 129 0.27 32.19 9.32
N LYS A 130 0.87 32.25 8.12
CA LYS A 130 1.90 33.26 7.79
C LYS A 130 1.36 34.69 7.86
N GLN A 131 0.10 34.92 7.45
CA GLN A 131 -0.55 36.23 7.58
C GLN A 131 -0.86 36.62 9.03
N ARG A 132 -0.99 35.63 9.93
CA ARG A 132 -1.24 35.87 11.36
C ARG A 132 0.02 36.27 12.12
N SER A 133 1.17 35.66 11.80
CA SER A 133 2.46 36.07 12.40
C SER A 133 2.87 37.48 11.97
N ALA A 134 2.67 37.85 10.70
CA ALA A 134 3.01 39.20 10.21
C ALA A 134 2.14 40.32 10.83
N ARG A 135 0.94 40.00 11.34
CA ARG A 135 0.04 40.97 12.00
C ARG A 135 0.33 41.17 13.49
N LEU A 136 1.13 40.30 14.12
CA LEU A 136 1.49 40.42 15.54
C LEU A 136 2.77 41.23 15.77
N GLU A 137 3.46 41.61 14.69
CA GLU A 137 4.68 42.45 14.69
C GLU A 137 4.40 43.93 14.35
N ASP A 138 3.14 44.29 14.04
CA ASP A 138 2.63 45.68 13.86
C ASP A 138 1.77 46.10 15.08
#